data_AF-A0A4Q9L0G3-F1
#
_entry.id   AF-A0A4Q9L0G3-F1
#
_cell.length_a   1.000
_cell.length_b   1.000
_cell.length_c   1.000
_cell.angle_alpha   90.00
_cell.angle_beta   90.00
_cell.angle_gamma   90.00
#
_symmetry.space_group_name_H-M   'P 1'
#
loop_
_entity.id
_entity.type
_entity.pdbx_description
1 polymer ?
#
loop_
_entity_poly.entity_id
_entity_poly.type
_entity_poly.pdbx_seq_one_letter_code
_entity_poly.pdbx_strand_id
1 'polypeptide(L)'
;MAKITKKAWIGIGIAGAILVVIGTFIGIGYAKAGTVLKNFEDDYKKVSESDSFKATLEDFKKVRLADFYIVQCGKFFQSCFVGSSQEARKVDELLKGKKLDDFQDFANSPPSSSRLEIDISKFASVVGDVGFLAKLGFVFRSSGPLKSIRAVSEIINKTIKDDPKEKEIVFVLISLAEDKEIKITEAKVADDGKVSSISDGKTFKFEDKGESKRTSLDFAAFIAEKVKKQQATSPSK
;
A
#
# COMPACT_ATOMS: atom_id res chain seq x y z
N MET A 1 8.30 58.54 -3.41
CA MET A 1 7.11 57.64 -3.33
C MET A 1 6.76 57.16 -4.73
N ALA A 2 6.90 55.86 -5.02
CA ALA A 2 6.56 55.31 -6.33
C ALA A 2 5.03 55.30 -6.52
N LYS A 3 4.53 55.92 -7.60
CA LYS A 3 3.10 55.89 -7.96
C LYS A 3 2.76 54.52 -8.54
N ILE A 4 2.04 53.69 -7.77
CA ILE A 4 1.50 52.42 -8.24
C ILE A 4 0.51 52.70 -9.37
N THR A 5 0.77 52.17 -10.56
CA THR A 5 -0.05 52.39 -11.75
C THR A 5 -1.38 51.61 -11.66
N LYS A 6 -2.42 52.06 -12.36
CA LYS A 6 -3.74 51.39 -12.40
C LYS A 6 -3.64 49.90 -12.82
N LYS A 7 -2.67 49.57 -13.68
CA LYS A 7 -2.35 48.18 -14.08
C LYS A 7 -1.76 47.35 -12.92
N ALA A 8 -0.94 47.95 -12.07
CA ALA A 8 -0.41 47.29 -10.88
C ALA A 8 -1.50 47.01 -9.83
N TRP A 9 -2.49 47.90 -9.67
CA TRP A 9 -3.65 47.65 -8.81
C TRP A 9 -4.53 46.48 -9.29
N ILE A 10 -4.75 46.38 -10.60
CA ILE A 10 -5.47 45.23 -11.20
C ILE A 10 -4.67 43.94 -10.99
N GLY A 11 -3.34 43.97 -11.18
CA GLY A 11 -2.46 42.82 -10.92
C GLY A 11 -2.49 42.36 -9.47
N ILE A 12 -2.46 43.30 -8.51
CA ILE A 12 -2.59 43.00 -7.08
C ILE A 12 -3.97 42.40 -6.75
N GLY A 13 -5.04 42.94 -7.34
CA GLY A 13 -6.40 42.41 -7.15
C GLY A 13 -6.55 40.97 -7.66
N ILE A 14 -5.99 40.67 -8.84
CA ILE A 14 -5.98 39.32 -9.42
C ILE A 14 -5.14 38.37 -8.56
N ALA A 15 -3.95 38.78 -8.15
CA ALA A 15 -3.09 37.98 -7.27
C ALA A 15 -3.76 37.69 -5.92
N GLY A 16 -4.43 38.67 -5.32
CA GLY A 16 -5.19 38.50 -4.09
C GLY A 16 -6.34 37.51 -4.24
N ALA A 17 -7.12 37.61 -5.32
CA ALA A 17 -8.21 36.66 -5.60
C ALA A 17 -7.70 35.23 -5.79
N ILE A 18 -6.59 35.05 -6.51
CA ILE A 18 -5.94 33.74 -6.69
C ILE A 18 -5.50 33.15 -5.35
N LEU A 19 -4.88 33.96 -4.46
CA LEU A 19 -4.46 33.51 -3.14
C LEU A 19 -5.64 33.07 -2.25
N VAL A 20 -6.77 33.79 -2.31
CA VAL A 20 -7.99 33.41 -1.57
C VAL A 20 -8.55 32.07 -2.07
N VAL A 21 -8.58 31.87 -3.39
CA VAL A 21 -9.01 30.60 -3.98
C VAL A 21 -8.09 29.47 -3.53
N ILE A 22 -6.77 29.63 -3.68
CA ILE A 22 -5.77 28.63 -3.25
C ILE A 22 -5.94 28.32 -1.75
N GLY A 23 -6.04 29.35 -0.90
CA GLY A 23 -6.25 29.18 0.54
C GLY A 23 -7.52 28.40 0.89
N THR A 24 -8.61 28.64 0.15
CA THR A 24 -9.88 27.92 0.31
C THR A 24 -9.73 26.44 -0.06
N PHE A 25 -9.07 26.13 -1.18
CA PHE A 25 -8.79 24.76 -1.59
C PHE A 25 -7.89 24.02 -0.59
N ILE A 26 -6.87 24.69 -0.04
CA ILE A 26 -6.01 24.14 1.01
C ILE A 26 -6.83 23.86 2.28
N GLY A 27 -7.66 24.80 2.72
CA GLY A 27 -8.49 24.64 3.92
C GLY A 27 -9.50 23.49 3.80
N ILE A 28 -10.23 23.42 2.68
CA ILE A 28 -11.17 22.31 2.40
C ILE A 28 -10.40 20.98 2.33
N GLY A 29 -9.24 20.97 1.67
CA GLY A 29 -8.40 19.78 1.58
C GLY A 29 -7.95 19.28 2.94
N TYR A 30 -7.46 20.19 3.80
CA TYR A 30 -7.01 19.89 5.15
C TYR A 30 -8.13 19.29 6.02
N ALA A 31 -9.34 19.86 5.94
CA ALA A 31 -10.51 19.36 6.65
C ALA A 31 -10.88 17.93 6.19
N LYS A 32 -10.96 17.70 4.87
CA LYS A 32 -11.26 16.37 4.31
C LYS A 32 -10.20 15.33 4.69
N ALA A 33 -8.92 15.69 4.65
CA ALA A 33 -7.83 14.82 5.11
C ALA A 33 -7.99 14.46 6.61
N GLY A 34 -8.45 15.40 7.43
CA GLY A 34 -8.77 15.16 8.84
C GLY A 34 -9.91 14.18 9.05
N THR A 35 -11.00 14.31 8.27
CA THR A 35 -12.11 13.35 8.31
C THR A 35 -11.66 11.94 7.91
N VAL A 36 -10.85 11.81 6.85
CA VAL A 36 -10.30 10.52 6.43
C VAL A 36 -9.43 9.90 7.51
N LEU A 37 -8.59 10.70 8.17
CA LEU A 37 -7.76 10.23 9.30
C LEU A 37 -8.60 9.74 10.46
N LYS A 38 -9.62 10.50 10.87
CA LYS A 38 -10.50 10.10 11.96
C LYS A 38 -11.25 8.80 11.63
N ASN A 39 -11.82 8.70 10.43
CA ASN A 39 -12.50 7.49 10.00
C ASN A 39 -11.56 6.28 9.97
N PHE A 40 -10.32 6.49 9.52
CA PHE A 40 -9.30 5.44 9.54
C PHE A 40 -8.98 4.99 10.98
N GLU A 41 -8.78 5.91 11.92
CA GLU A 41 -8.48 5.58 13.31
C GLU A 41 -9.65 4.85 14.00
N ASP A 42 -10.88 5.31 13.78
CA ASP A 42 -12.08 4.70 14.32
C ASP A 42 -12.31 3.29 13.75
N ASP A 43 -12.12 3.12 12.44
CA ASP A 43 -12.21 1.80 11.78
C ASP A 43 -11.09 0.86 12.24
N TYR A 44 -9.86 1.37 12.36
CA TYR A 44 -8.73 0.57 12.83
C TYR A 44 -9.00 0.04 14.23
N LYS A 45 -9.42 0.89 15.18
CA LYS A 45 -9.76 0.48 16.55
C LYS A 45 -10.74 -0.70 16.54
N LYS A 46 -11.87 -0.54 15.83
CA LYS A 46 -12.91 -1.58 15.72
C LYS A 46 -12.41 -2.88 15.08
N VAL A 47 -11.62 -2.79 14.01
CA VAL A 47 -11.11 -3.97 13.31
C VAL A 47 -10.06 -4.68 14.15
N SER A 48 -9.17 -3.92 14.80
CA SER A 48 -8.03 -4.45 15.55
C SER A 48 -8.42 -5.29 16.77
N GLU A 49 -9.61 -5.07 17.32
CA GLU A 49 -10.14 -5.84 18.45
C GLU A 49 -10.63 -7.24 18.05
N SER A 50 -10.91 -7.47 16.77
CA SER A 50 -11.46 -8.74 16.28
C SER A 50 -10.44 -9.88 16.26
N ASP A 51 -10.91 -11.11 16.53
CA ASP A 51 -10.03 -12.28 16.53
C ASP A 51 -9.48 -12.62 15.13
N SER A 52 -10.26 -12.35 14.08
CA SER A 52 -9.81 -12.47 12.69
C SER A 52 -8.62 -11.55 12.39
N PHE A 53 -8.66 -10.31 12.88
CA PHE A 53 -7.51 -9.40 12.76
C PHE A 53 -6.30 -9.92 13.53
N LYS A 54 -6.47 -10.35 14.78
CA LYS A 54 -5.37 -10.88 15.59
C LYS A 54 -4.73 -12.10 14.93
N ALA A 55 -5.52 -13.03 14.39
CA ALA A 55 -5.03 -14.19 13.67
C ALA A 55 -4.21 -13.79 12.42
N THR A 56 -4.76 -12.88 11.61
CA THR A 56 -4.06 -12.34 10.43
C THR A 56 -2.76 -11.64 10.79
N LEU A 57 -2.76 -10.85 11.87
CA LEU A 57 -1.56 -10.16 12.36
C LEU A 57 -0.50 -11.16 12.85
N GLU A 58 -0.89 -12.21 13.57
CA GLU A 58 0.03 -13.26 14.00
C GLU A 58 0.66 -13.99 12.81
N ASP A 59 -0.08 -14.22 11.73
CA ASP A 59 0.50 -14.80 10.51
C ASP A 59 1.53 -13.87 9.87
N PHE A 60 1.25 -12.58 9.77
CA PHE A 60 2.25 -11.61 9.30
C PHE A 60 3.48 -11.52 10.24
N LYS A 61 3.31 -11.63 11.56
CA LYS A 61 4.42 -11.59 12.52
C LYS A 61 5.36 -12.79 12.38
N LYS A 62 4.86 -13.98 12.04
CA LYS A 62 5.67 -15.20 11.92
C LYS A 62 6.73 -15.10 10.82
N VAL A 63 6.36 -14.54 9.67
CA VAL A 63 7.20 -14.56 8.45
C VAL A 63 7.71 -13.17 8.07
N ARG A 64 6.93 -12.11 8.35
CA ARG A 64 7.26 -10.71 8.01
C ARG A 64 7.50 -10.45 6.52
N LEU A 65 6.85 -11.23 5.67
CA LEU A 65 6.83 -11.09 4.22
C LEU A 65 5.39 -11.27 3.75
N ALA A 66 4.97 -10.49 2.76
CA ALA A 66 3.70 -10.64 2.08
C ALA A 66 3.92 -10.48 0.58
N ASP A 67 2.99 -10.94 -0.24
CA ASP A 67 3.11 -10.79 -1.69
C ASP A 67 1.75 -10.57 -2.36
N PHE A 68 1.79 -9.85 -3.48
CA PHE A 68 0.74 -9.97 -4.48
C PHE A 68 1.19 -10.96 -5.54
N TYR A 69 0.42 -12.03 -5.70
CA TYR A 69 0.56 -13.03 -6.73
C TYR A 69 -0.43 -12.73 -7.86
N ILE A 70 0.09 -12.33 -9.02
CA ILE A 70 -0.70 -11.84 -10.14
C ILE A 70 -0.46 -12.77 -11.33
N VAL A 71 -1.54 -13.41 -11.78
CA VAL A 71 -1.58 -14.25 -12.96
C VAL A 71 -2.75 -13.84 -13.86
N GLN A 72 -2.76 -14.33 -15.10
CA GLN A 72 -3.81 -13.97 -16.06
C GLN A 72 -5.22 -14.31 -15.58
N CYS A 73 -5.38 -15.41 -14.83
CA CYS A 73 -6.68 -15.90 -14.37
C CYS A 73 -7.10 -15.38 -12.98
N GLY A 74 -6.25 -14.62 -12.29
CA GLY A 74 -6.54 -14.19 -10.93
C GLY A 74 -5.41 -13.40 -10.29
N LYS A 75 -5.77 -12.62 -9.29
CA LYS A 75 -4.82 -11.80 -8.53
C LYS A 75 -5.10 -11.99 -7.05
N PHE A 76 -4.06 -12.23 -6.27
CA PHE A 76 -4.18 -12.63 -4.87
C PHE A 76 -3.18 -11.86 -4.02
N PHE A 77 -3.57 -11.55 -2.79
CA PHE A 77 -2.70 -11.06 -1.74
C PHE A 77 -2.48 -12.17 -0.73
N GLN A 78 -1.23 -12.47 -0.41
CA GLN A 78 -0.85 -13.62 0.40
C GLN A 78 0.10 -13.22 1.53
N SER A 79 -0.01 -13.90 2.67
CA SER A 79 0.87 -13.67 3.83
C SER A 79 2.07 -14.61 3.90
N CYS A 80 2.10 -15.70 3.12
CA CYS A 80 3.12 -16.75 3.24
C CYS A 80 3.23 -17.60 1.98
N PHE A 81 4.13 -17.28 1.04
CA PHE A 81 4.63 -18.29 0.10
C PHE A 81 5.86 -19.05 0.65
N VAL A 82 6.53 -18.50 1.68
CA VAL A 82 7.64 -19.14 2.41
C VAL A 82 7.21 -19.64 3.79
N GLY A 83 7.94 -20.62 4.35
CA GLY A 83 7.59 -21.32 5.58
C GLY A 83 8.14 -20.71 6.87
N SER A 84 9.09 -19.76 6.80
CA SER A 84 9.70 -19.16 7.99
C SER A 84 10.22 -17.74 7.78
N SER A 85 10.42 -16.98 8.87
CA SER A 85 11.09 -15.67 8.83
C SER A 85 12.56 -15.75 8.36
N GLN A 86 13.22 -16.89 8.56
CA GLN A 86 14.58 -17.10 8.04
C GLN A 86 14.58 -17.22 6.53
N GLU A 87 13.62 -17.95 5.96
CA GLU A 87 13.41 -18.01 4.50
C GLU A 87 13.00 -16.65 3.92
N ALA A 88 12.13 -15.91 4.60
CA ALA A 88 11.77 -14.55 4.20
C ALA A 88 12.99 -13.63 4.10
N ARG A 89 13.92 -13.70 5.07
CA ARG A 89 15.18 -12.95 5.02
C ARG A 89 16.07 -13.37 3.86
N LYS A 90 16.14 -14.67 3.57
CA LYS A 90 16.88 -15.17 2.40
C LYS A 90 16.28 -14.60 1.11
N VAL A 91 14.96 -14.66 0.95
CA VAL A 91 14.26 -14.05 -0.19
C VAL A 91 14.62 -12.56 -0.31
N ASP A 92 14.57 -11.81 0.78
CA ASP A 92 14.95 -10.39 0.78
C ASP A 92 16.39 -10.14 0.32
N GLU A 93 17.32 -11.00 0.71
CA GLU A 93 18.72 -10.95 0.27
C GLU A 93 18.86 -11.29 -1.23
N LEU A 94 18.14 -12.30 -1.72
CA LEU A 94 18.11 -12.66 -3.14
C LEU A 94 17.56 -11.51 -3.99
N LEU A 95 16.47 -10.89 -3.54
CA LEU A 95 15.87 -9.72 -4.19
C LEU A 95 16.83 -8.52 -4.20
N LYS A 96 17.53 -8.26 -3.10
CA LYS A 96 18.56 -7.19 -3.03
C LYS A 96 19.73 -7.47 -3.99
N GLY A 97 20.17 -8.71 -4.08
CA GLY A 97 21.26 -9.12 -4.96
C GLY A 97 20.85 -9.36 -6.41
N LYS A 98 19.55 -9.24 -6.73
CA LYS A 98 18.96 -9.60 -8.03
C LYS A 98 19.41 -10.98 -8.52
N LYS A 99 19.48 -11.95 -7.61
CA LYS A 99 19.91 -13.32 -7.90
C LYS A 99 18.75 -14.11 -8.50
N LEU A 100 18.62 -14.05 -9.83
CA LEU A 100 17.48 -14.60 -10.57
C LEU A 100 17.35 -16.11 -10.40
N ASP A 101 18.45 -16.85 -10.58
CA ASP A 101 18.45 -18.32 -10.51
C ASP A 101 18.10 -18.83 -9.10
N ASP A 102 18.66 -18.20 -8.06
CA ASP A 102 18.35 -18.56 -6.67
C ASP A 102 16.88 -18.23 -6.33
N PHE A 103 16.33 -17.11 -6.84
CA PHE A 103 14.94 -16.74 -6.61
C PHE A 103 13.96 -17.66 -7.36
N GLN A 104 14.39 -18.22 -8.50
CA GLN A 104 13.61 -19.17 -9.28
C GLN A 104 13.25 -20.42 -8.46
N ASP A 105 14.19 -20.95 -7.69
CA ASP A 105 13.93 -22.11 -6.82
C ASP A 105 12.85 -21.82 -5.77
N PHE A 106 12.84 -20.60 -5.23
CA PHE A 106 11.80 -20.15 -4.30
C PHE A 106 10.45 -19.93 -5.00
N ALA A 107 10.43 -19.31 -6.17
CA ALA A 107 9.20 -19.03 -6.91
C ALA A 107 8.47 -20.31 -7.35
N ASN A 108 9.23 -21.38 -7.61
CA ASN A 108 8.69 -22.69 -8.03
C ASN A 108 8.40 -23.62 -6.86
N SER A 109 8.74 -23.23 -5.63
CA SER A 109 8.45 -24.04 -4.45
C SER A 109 6.95 -24.09 -4.17
N PRO A 110 6.40 -25.25 -3.75
CA PRO A 110 5.00 -25.34 -3.41
C PRO A 110 4.68 -24.38 -2.25
N PRO A 111 3.55 -23.65 -2.31
CA PRO A 111 3.21 -22.70 -1.28
C PRO A 111 2.97 -23.40 0.06
N SER A 112 3.27 -22.69 1.15
CA SER A 112 2.96 -23.16 2.49
C SER A 112 1.46 -23.47 2.65
N SER A 113 1.14 -24.62 3.25
CA SER A 113 -0.25 -25.05 3.50
C SER A 113 -0.99 -24.15 4.50
N SER A 114 -0.28 -23.27 5.22
CA SER A 114 -0.87 -22.33 6.18
C SER A 114 -0.97 -20.90 5.65
N ARG A 115 -0.93 -20.69 4.33
CA ARG A 115 -0.96 -19.35 3.76
C ARG A 115 -2.33 -18.69 3.88
N LEU A 116 -2.36 -17.43 4.29
CA LEU A 116 -3.51 -16.57 4.03
C LEU A 116 -3.51 -16.24 2.55
N GLU A 117 -4.65 -16.42 1.89
CA GLU A 117 -4.87 -16.01 0.51
C GLU A 117 -6.14 -15.17 0.43
N ILE A 118 -6.03 -13.97 -0.13
CA ILE A 118 -7.13 -13.02 -0.26
C ILE A 118 -7.21 -12.60 -1.73
N ASP A 119 -8.35 -12.84 -2.37
CA ASP A 119 -8.61 -12.28 -3.70
C ASP A 119 -8.53 -10.74 -3.66
N ILE A 120 -7.91 -10.11 -4.66
CA ILE A 120 -7.69 -8.65 -4.61
C ILE A 120 -8.73 -7.85 -5.40
N SER A 121 -9.81 -8.47 -5.89
CA SER A 121 -10.85 -7.79 -6.67
C SER A 121 -11.49 -6.62 -5.92
N LYS A 122 -11.57 -6.70 -4.59
CA LYS A 122 -12.07 -5.65 -3.69
C LYS A 122 -10.96 -4.76 -3.13
N PHE A 123 -9.70 -5.01 -3.46
CA PHE A 123 -8.58 -4.23 -2.94
C PHE A 123 -8.70 -2.76 -3.35
N ALA A 124 -8.97 -2.50 -4.64
CA ALA A 124 -9.14 -1.15 -5.16
C ALA A 124 -10.34 -0.40 -4.53
N SER A 125 -11.35 -1.07 -3.98
CA SER A 125 -12.45 -0.44 -3.25
C SER A 125 -12.16 -0.23 -1.75
N VAL A 126 -11.19 -0.96 -1.19
CA VAL A 126 -10.72 -0.80 0.20
C VAL A 126 -9.65 0.28 0.30
N VAL A 127 -8.64 0.24 -0.59
CA VAL A 127 -7.54 1.21 -0.62
C VAL A 127 -7.78 2.35 -1.62
N GLY A 128 -9.00 2.39 -2.19
CA GLY A 128 -9.42 3.22 -3.30
C GLY A 128 -9.33 4.72 -3.09
N ASP A 129 -9.39 5.40 -4.24
CA ASP A 129 -8.90 6.76 -4.46
C ASP A 129 -9.38 7.77 -3.42
N VAL A 130 -8.49 8.12 -2.48
CA VAL A 130 -8.73 9.23 -1.56
C VAL A 130 -8.93 10.47 -2.42
N GLY A 131 -10.14 11.05 -2.44
CA GLY A 131 -10.50 12.09 -3.42
C GLY A 131 -9.50 13.25 -3.48
N PHE A 132 -9.33 13.85 -4.67
CA PHE A 132 -8.30 14.87 -4.98
C PHE A 132 -8.07 15.94 -3.90
N LEU A 133 -9.14 16.45 -3.28
CA LEU A 133 -9.06 17.45 -2.21
C LEU A 133 -8.41 16.89 -0.94
N ALA A 134 -8.74 15.66 -0.54
CA ALA A 134 -8.05 15.00 0.56
C ALA A 134 -6.60 14.68 0.19
N LYS A 135 -6.31 14.42 -1.10
CA LYS A 135 -4.92 14.28 -1.57
C LYS A 135 -4.10 15.53 -1.33
N LEU A 136 -4.64 16.69 -1.73
CA LEU A 136 -4.03 18.00 -1.46
C LEU A 136 -3.90 18.23 0.04
N GLY A 137 -4.94 17.94 0.83
CA GLY A 137 -4.90 18.02 2.28
C GLY A 137 -3.76 17.21 2.93
N PHE A 138 -3.50 16.00 2.43
CA PHE A 138 -2.39 15.17 2.92
C PHE A 138 -1.00 15.69 2.57
N VAL A 139 -0.85 16.47 1.48
CA VAL A 139 0.42 17.14 1.17
C VAL A 139 0.75 18.18 2.24
N PHE A 140 -0.25 18.92 2.73
CA PHE A 140 -0.09 19.96 3.74
C PHE A 140 -0.13 19.43 5.19
N ARG A 141 -0.81 18.31 5.44
CA ARG A 141 -0.90 17.66 6.76
C ARG A 141 0.25 16.66 6.97
N SER A 142 1.48 17.10 6.74
CA SER A 142 2.71 16.31 6.46
C SER A 142 3.17 15.22 7.45
N SER A 143 2.29 14.56 8.19
CA SER A 143 2.68 13.49 9.11
C SER A 143 1.55 12.53 9.43
N GLY A 144 1.86 11.24 9.35
CA GLY A 144 1.03 10.18 9.90
C GLY A 144 1.03 8.92 9.03
N PRO A 145 0.46 7.83 9.58
CA PRO A 145 0.48 6.51 8.97
C PRO A 145 -0.23 6.48 7.61
N LEU A 146 -1.21 7.36 7.40
CA LEU A 146 -1.95 7.49 6.14
C LEU A 146 -1.09 7.89 4.93
N LYS A 147 0.00 8.64 5.09
CA LYS A 147 0.88 8.99 3.96
C LYS A 147 1.58 7.75 3.43
N SER A 148 2.12 6.93 4.33
CA SER A 148 2.81 5.68 3.99
C SER A 148 1.83 4.62 3.48
N ILE A 149 0.67 4.45 4.14
CA ILE A 149 -0.41 3.56 3.67
C ILE A 149 -0.84 3.95 2.26
N ARG A 150 -1.00 5.24 2.00
CA ARG A 150 -1.41 5.72 0.68
C ARG A 150 -0.33 5.49 -0.37
N ALA A 151 0.94 5.77 -0.08
CA ALA A 151 2.03 5.52 -1.02
C ALA A 151 2.15 4.04 -1.38
N VAL A 152 2.06 3.16 -0.37
CA VAL A 152 2.03 1.70 -0.55
C VAL A 152 0.79 1.28 -1.35
N SER A 153 -0.39 1.82 -1.02
CA SER A 153 -1.64 1.54 -1.72
C SER A 153 -1.63 2.02 -3.17
N GLU A 154 -1.04 3.18 -3.47
CA GLU A 154 -0.91 3.69 -4.84
C GLU A 154 0.00 2.80 -5.69
N ILE A 155 1.10 2.29 -5.10
CA ILE A 155 2.00 1.35 -5.78
C ILE A 155 1.31 0.03 -6.03
N ILE A 156 0.69 -0.54 -5.01
CA ILE A 156 -0.07 -1.79 -5.15
C ILE A 156 -1.18 -1.61 -6.18
N ASN A 157 -1.98 -0.54 -6.08
CA ASN A 157 -3.08 -0.27 -7.01
C ASN A 157 -2.58 -0.07 -8.45
N LYS A 158 -1.39 0.49 -8.65
CA LYS A 158 -0.76 0.56 -9.97
C LYS A 158 -0.40 -0.85 -10.46
N THR A 159 0.32 -1.62 -9.65
CA THR A 159 0.80 -2.94 -10.07
C THR A 159 -0.33 -3.96 -10.29
N ILE A 160 -1.42 -3.88 -9.52
CA ILE A 160 -2.58 -4.77 -9.68
C ILE A 160 -3.50 -4.36 -10.83
N LYS A 161 -3.41 -3.13 -11.34
CA LYS A 161 -4.21 -2.66 -12.48
C LYS A 161 -3.65 -3.13 -13.81
N ASP A 162 -2.33 -3.30 -13.87
CA ASP A 162 -1.68 -3.85 -15.04
C ASP A 162 -1.96 -5.37 -15.06
N ASP A 163 -2.50 -5.86 -16.16
CA ASP A 163 -2.62 -7.29 -16.39
C ASP A 163 -1.27 -7.84 -16.84
N PRO A 164 -0.82 -8.98 -16.29
CA PRO A 164 0.42 -9.60 -16.73
C PRO A 164 0.30 -10.02 -18.18
N LYS A 165 1.44 -10.16 -18.86
CA LYS A 165 1.44 -10.75 -20.21
C LYS A 165 0.92 -12.19 -20.14
N GLU A 166 0.42 -12.70 -21.27
CA GLU A 166 0.07 -14.11 -21.39
C GLU A 166 1.27 -14.97 -20.95
N LYS A 167 1.03 -15.96 -20.09
CA LYS A 167 2.08 -16.85 -19.53
C LYS A 167 3.12 -16.16 -18.62
N GLU A 168 2.83 -14.97 -18.09
CA GLU A 168 3.66 -14.29 -17.10
C GLU A 168 3.00 -14.31 -15.71
N ILE A 169 3.81 -14.61 -14.69
CA ILE A 169 3.48 -14.49 -13.27
C ILE A 169 4.22 -13.27 -12.73
N VAL A 170 3.49 -12.38 -12.07
CA VAL A 170 4.09 -11.20 -11.43
C VAL A 170 3.94 -11.33 -9.91
N PHE A 171 5.07 -11.26 -9.21
CA PHE A 171 5.14 -11.18 -7.76
C PHE A 171 5.44 -9.74 -7.35
N VAL A 172 4.62 -9.18 -6.47
CA VAL A 172 4.92 -7.91 -5.78
C VAL A 172 5.21 -8.23 -4.33
N LEU A 173 6.48 -8.39 -4.01
CA LEU A 173 6.94 -8.80 -2.69
C LEU A 173 7.02 -7.59 -1.77
N ILE A 174 6.41 -7.71 -0.61
CA ILE A 174 6.32 -6.68 0.43
C ILE A 174 7.05 -7.21 1.66
N SER A 175 8.29 -6.77 1.84
CA SER A 175 9.04 -7.03 3.06
C SER A 175 8.56 -6.12 4.18
N LEU A 176 8.22 -6.75 5.30
CA LEU A 176 7.77 -6.15 6.56
C LEU A 176 8.76 -6.49 7.68
N ALA A 177 10.02 -6.76 7.32
CA ALA A 177 11.06 -7.18 8.26
C ALA A 177 11.30 -6.14 9.36
N GLU A 178 11.23 -4.86 9.00
CA GLU A 178 11.40 -3.71 9.88
C GLU A 178 10.03 -3.10 10.22
N ASP A 179 9.77 -2.87 11.51
CA ASP A 179 8.46 -2.37 11.98
C ASP A 179 8.11 -0.98 11.43
N LYS A 180 9.14 -0.22 11.02
CA LYS A 180 9.06 1.16 10.52
C LYS A 180 9.43 1.32 9.05
N GLU A 181 9.69 0.23 8.33
CA GLU A 181 9.98 0.31 6.90
C GLU A 181 9.25 -0.77 6.14
N ILE A 182 8.74 -0.41 4.96
CA ILE A 182 8.12 -1.34 4.03
C ILE A 182 8.96 -1.31 2.78
N LYS A 183 9.48 -2.46 2.36
CA LYS A 183 10.21 -2.57 1.09
C LYS A 183 9.38 -3.36 0.09
N ILE A 184 9.12 -2.77 -1.07
CA ILE A 184 8.35 -3.39 -2.15
C ILE A 184 9.29 -3.69 -3.32
N THR A 185 9.31 -4.94 -3.77
CA THR A 185 10.11 -5.37 -4.93
C THR A 185 9.22 -6.18 -5.87
N GLU A 186 9.29 -5.88 -7.17
CA GLU A 186 8.58 -6.63 -8.20
C GLU A 186 9.51 -7.70 -8.77
N ALA A 187 9.00 -8.92 -8.95
CA ALA A 187 9.68 -9.98 -9.68
C ALA A 187 8.72 -10.57 -10.72
N LYS A 188 9.26 -10.88 -11.89
CA LYS A 188 8.51 -11.47 -13.00
C LYS A 188 9.04 -12.85 -13.30
N VAL A 189 8.13 -13.80 -13.47
CA VAL A 189 8.44 -15.21 -13.71
C VAL A 189 7.64 -15.66 -14.93
N ALA A 190 8.31 -16.30 -15.88
CA ALA A 190 7.68 -16.88 -17.06
C ALA A 190 6.98 -18.21 -16.72
N ASP A 191 6.16 -18.74 -17.63
CA ASP A 191 5.42 -20.01 -17.43
C ASP A 191 6.32 -21.23 -17.24
N ASP A 192 7.54 -21.18 -17.80
CA ASP A 192 8.59 -22.17 -17.60
C ASP A 192 9.26 -22.08 -16.21
N GLY A 193 8.77 -21.19 -15.35
CA GLY A 193 9.26 -20.97 -14.00
C GLY A 193 10.51 -20.09 -13.96
N LYS A 194 11.00 -19.58 -15.10
CA LYS A 194 12.25 -18.80 -15.16
C LYS A 194 12.01 -17.35 -14.76
N VAL A 195 12.83 -16.83 -13.87
CA VAL A 195 12.72 -15.43 -13.40
C VAL A 195 13.27 -14.51 -14.47
N SER A 196 12.40 -13.73 -15.11
CA SER A 196 12.75 -12.86 -16.23
C SER A 196 13.31 -11.51 -15.76
N SER A 197 12.87 -11.02 -14.60
CA SER A 197 13.37 -9.76 -14.02
C SER A 197 13.06 -9.62 -12.53
N ILE A 198 13.92 -8.89 -11.83
CA ILE A 198 13.69 -8.36 -10.48
C ILE A 198 13.91 -6.85 -10.54
N SER A 199 12.91 -6.07 -10.12
CA SER A 199 12.98 -4.61 -10.10
C SER A 199 13.91 -4.11 -8.99
N ASP A 200 14.30 -2.84 -9.08
CA ASP A 200 14.84 -2.17 -7.90
C ASP A 200 13.75 -2.06 -6.84
N GLY A 201 14.09 -2.44 -5.60
CA GLY A 201 13.18 -2.36 -4.47
C GLY A 201 12.95 -0.92 -4.05
N LYS A 202 11.69 -0.57 -3.77
CA LYS A 202 11.31 0.75 -3.23
C LYS A 202 11.08 0.65 -1.74
N THR A 203 11.77 1.49 -0.97
CA THR A 203 11.61 1.56 0.49
C THR A 203 10.70 2.72 0.88
N PHE A 204 9.74 2.43 1.74
CA PHE A 204 8.82 3.40 2.33
C PHE A 204 9.05 3.44 3.83
N LYS A 205 9.35 4.63 4.35
CA LYS A 205 9.37 4.84 5.79
C LYS A 205 7.94 4.89 6.31
N PHE A 206 7.71 4.13 7.35
CA PHE A 206 6.45 4.04 8.05
C PHE A 206 6.52 4.93 9.30
N GLU A 207 5.78 6.04 9.27
CA GLU A 207 5.71 6.99 10.38
C GLU A 207 4.30 7.00 10.97
N ASP A 208 4.13 6.35 12.11
CA ASP A 208 2.94 6.56 12.93
C ASP A 208 3.21 7.65 13.99
N LYS A 209 2.40 8.71 13.95
CA LYS A 209 2.39 9.76 14.98
C LYS A 209 1.11 9.73 15.81
N GLY A 210 0.29 8.69 15.66
CA GLY A 210 -0.89 8.46 16.49
C GLY A 210 -0.53 7.99 17.90
N GLU A 211 -1.53 7.96 18.78
CA GLU A 211 -1.37 7.53 20.18
C GLU A 211 -1.04 6.03 20.30
N SER A 212 -1.46 5.23 19.32
CA SER A 212 -1.11 3.82 19.20
C SER A 212 0.19 3.69 18.40
N LYS A 213 1.20 3.02 18.96
CA LYS A 213 2.46 2.72 18.25
C LYS A 213 2.25 1.59 17.24
N ARG A 214 1.51 1.84 16.15
CA ARG A 214 1.25 0.82 15.12
C ARG A 214 2.50 0.62 14.24
N THR A 215 2.65 -0.59 13.74
CA THR A 215 3.76 -1.07 12.90
C THR A 215 3.27 -1.35 11.48
N SER A 216 4.18 -1.47 10.52
CA SER A 216 3.87 -1.86 9.14
C SER A 216 3.00 -3.14 9.04
N LEU A 217 3.21 -4.10 9.94
CA LEU A 217 2.44 -5.35 10.04
C LEU A 217 0.97 -5.09 10.41
N ASP A 218 0.70 -4.16 11.33
CA ASP A 218 -0.65 -3.79 11.73
C ASP A 218 -1.47 -3.24 10.56
N PHE A 219 -0.83 -2.47 9.68
CA PHE A 219 -1.49 -1.91 8.50
C PHE A 219 -1.73 -2.96 7.43
N ALA A 220 -0.78 -3.87 7.20
CA ALA A 220 -0.98 -5.00 6.30
C ALA A 220 -2.17 -5.87 6.75
N ALA A 221 -2.22 -6.19 8.05
CA ALA A 221 -3.34 -6.92 8.65
C ALA A 221 -4.67 -6.16 8.54
N PHE A 222 -4.67 -4.85 8.77
CA PHE A 222 -5.87 -4.03 8.66
C PHE A 222 -6.44 -4.02 7.24
N ILE A 223 -5.58 -3.83 6.23
CA ILE A 223 -6.00 -3.84 4.82
C ILE A 223 -6.54 -5.22 4.45
N ALA A 224 -5.83 -6.29 4.81
CA ALA A 224 -6.26 -7.67 4.59
C ALA A 224 -7.67 -7.93 5.13
N GLU A 225 -7.93 -7.55 6.39
CA GLU A 225 -9.24 -7.71 7.02
C GLU A 225 -10.33 -6.86 6.39
N LYS A 226 -10.02 -5.63 5.97
CA LYS A 226 -10.98 -4.77 5.27
C LYS A 226 -11.38 -5.36 3.91
N VAL A 227 -10.44 -5.98 3.19
CA VAL A 227 -10.71 -6.68 1.91
C VAL A 227 -11.58 -7.92 2.13
N LYS A 228 -11.23 -8.78 3.09
CA LYS A 228 -12.06 -9.94 3.48
C LYS A 228 -13.50 -9.55 3.81
N LYS A 229 -13.69 -8.50 4.61
CA LYS A 229 -15.03 -8.02 4.99
C LYS A 229 -15.83 -7.52 3.80
N GLN A 230 -15.21 -6.82 2.83
CA GLN A 230 -15.89 -6.39 1.61
C GLN A 230 -16.27 -7.56 0.68
N GLN A 231 -15.48 -8.64 0.69
CA GLN A 231 -15.83 -9.85 -0.05
C GLN A 231 -17.03 -10.56 0.58
N ALA A 232 -17.04 -10.73 1.90
CA ALA A 232 -18.12 -11.37 2.63
C ALA A 232 -19.47 -10.63 2.55
N THR A 233 -19.46 -9.33 2.21
CA THR A 233 -20.67 -8.48 2.14
C THR A 233 -21.19 -8.25 0.72
N SER A 234 -20.55 -8.79 -0.32
CA SER A 234 -21.10 -8.73 -1.68
C SER A 234 -22.26 -9.73 -1.80
N PRO A 235 -23.45 -9.33 -2.27
CA PRO A 235 -24.52 -10.29 -2.53
C PRO A 235 -24.05 -11.26 -3.60
N SER A 236 -24.28 -12.56 -3.36
CA SER A 236 -24.26 -13.59 -4.40
C SER A 236 -25.08 -13.07 -5.59
N LYS A 237 -24.42 -12.81 -6.70
CA LYS A 237 -25.11 -12.62 -7.98
C LYS A 237 -25.68 -13.95 -8.45
#